data_AF-A0A2G6ALZ4-F1
#
_entry.id   AF-A0A2G6ALZ4-F1
#
_cell.length_a   1.000
_cell.length_b   1.000
_cell.length_c   1.000
_cell.angle_alpha   90.00
_cell.angle_beta   90.00
_cell.angle_gamma   90.00
#
_symmetry.space_group_name_H-M   'P 1'
#
loop_
_entity.id
_entity.type
_entity.pdbx_description
1 polymer ?
#
loop_
_entity_poly.entity_id
_entity_poly.type
_entity_poly.pdbx_seq_one_letter_code
_entity_poly.pdbx_strand_id
1 'polypeptide(L)' 'GIEGAKVAMSQGHTAGLSISNDLENGRLENDLMSTIQDTEHTRENAYIQFHPEIAQGKNKLKMYWDEYHAVVTK' A
#
# COMPACT_ATOMS: atom_id res chain seq x y z
N GLY A 1 -6.44 0.72 -10.50
CA GLY A 1 -7.00 -0.58 -10.92
C GLY A 1 -8.49 -0.52 -10.93
N ILE A 2 -9.15 -1.44 -11.63
CA ILE A 2 -10.60 -1.63 -11.46
C ILE A 2 -10.77 -2.51 -10.23
N GLU A 3 -10.66 -1.89 -9.05
CA GLU A 3 -10.98 -2.54 -7.78
C GLU A 3 -12.33 -1.98 -7.30
N GLY A 4 -13.09 -2.78 -6.56
CA GLY A 4 -14.37 -2.33 -6.01
C GLY A 4 -14.22 -1.09 -5.13
N ALA A 5 -15.29 -0.29 -5.02
CA ALA A 5 -15.29 0.97 -4.25
C ALA A 5 -14.78 0.82 -2.81
N LYS A 6 -14.97 -0.36 -2.19
CA LYS A 6 -14.46 -0.67 -0.84
C LYS A 6 -12.93 -0.67 -0.77
N VAL A 7 -12.25 -1.21 -1.78
CA VAL A 7 -10.79 -1.25 -1.84
C VAL A 7 -10.25 0.17 -2.05
N ALA A 8 -10.88 0.95 -2.94
CA ALA A 8 -10.51 2.34 -3.17
C ALA A 8 -10.65 3.20 -1.90
N MET A 9 -11.70 2.99 -1.10
CA MET A 9 -11.88 3.67 0.18
C MET A 9 -10.79 3.29 1.19
N SER A 10 -10.45 2.01 1.31
CA SER A 10 -9.40 1.52 2.20
C SER A 10 -8.00 2.05 1.80
N GLN A 11 -7.72 2.10 0.50
CA GLN A 11 -6.51 2.75 -0.05
C GLN A 11 -6.47 4.24 0.24
N GLY A 12 -7.59 4.95 0.11
CA GLY A 12 -7.69 6.37 0.44
C GLY A 12 -7.40 6.64 1.91
N HIS A 13 -7.89 5.79 2.80
CA HIS A 13 -7.59 5.85 4.23
C HIS A 13 -6.09 5.65 4.50
N THR A 14 -5.49 4.61 3.92
CA THR A 14 -4.05 4.33 4.03
C THR A 14 -3.20 5.50 3.52
N ALA A 15 -3.57 6.11 2.39
CA ALA A 15 -2.88 7.26 1.83
C ALA A 15 -2.98 8.49 2.73
N GLY A 16 -4.16 8.79 3.28
CA GLY A 16 -4.34 9.87 4.24
C GLY A 16 -3.51 9.66 5.51
N LEU A 17 -3.50 8.44 6.04
CA LEU A 17 -2.74 8.12 7.24
C LEU A 17 -1.22 8.15 6.99
N SER A 18 -0.77 7.75 5.81
CA SER A 18 0.63 7.88 5.37
C SER A 18 1.09 9.34 5.40
N ILE A 19 0.29 10.26 4.85
CA ILE A 19 0.60 11.70 4.86
C ILE A 19 0.63 12.21 6.31
N SER A 20 -0.36 11.86 7.13
CA SER A 20 -0.40 12.26 8.53
C SER A 20 0.79 11.72 9.32
N ASN A 21 1.21 10.48 9.07
CA ASN A 21 2.37 9.87 9.73
C ASN A 21 3.67 10.61 9.42
N ASP A 22 3.87 11.02 8.16
CA ASP A 22 5.02 11.83 7.75
C ASP A 22 5.04 13.19 8.46
N LEU A 23 3.89 13.89 8.50
CA LEU A 23 3.74 15.17 9.19
C LEU A 23 3.95 15.07 10.70
N GLU A 24 3.60 13.93 11.30
CA GLU A 24 3.73 13.65 12.73
C GLU A 24 5.04 12.94 13.11
N ASN A 25 6.04 12.93 12.21
CA ASN A 25 7.35 12.29 12.43
C ASN A 25 7.27 10.81 12.84
N GLY A 26 6.41 10.02 12.18
CA GLY A 26 6.31 8.57 12.38
C GLY A 26 5.48 8.14 13.59
N ARG A 27 4.78 9.06 14.28
CA ARG A 27 3.99 8.72 15.48
C ARG A 27 2.79 7.81 15.21
N LEU A 28 2.34 7.72 13.97
CA LEU A 28 1.18 6.93 13.54
C LEU A 28 1.60 5.63 12.83
N GLU A 29 2.87 5.21 12.93
CA GLU A 29 3.42 4.08 12.18
C GLU A 29 2.64 2.78 12.42
N ASN A 30 2.27 2.49 13.67
CA ASN A 30 1.50 1.29 14.00
C ASN A 30 0.11 1.32 13.35
N ASP A 31 -0.55 2.48 13.37
CA ASP A 31 -1.86 2.66 12.76
C ASP A 31 -1.74 2.53 11.23
N LEU A 32 -0.71 3.14 10.64
CA LEU A 32 -0.40 3.02 9.21
C LEU A 32 -0.23 1.56 8.80
N MET A 33 0.57 0.80 9.54
CA MET A 33 0.77 -0.63 9.30
C MET A 33 -0.52 -1.44 9.40
N SER A 34 -1.41 -1.11 10.34
CA SER A 34 -2.75 -1.72 10.43
C SER A 34 -3.58 -1.42 9.17
N THR A 35 -3.62 -0.18 8.70
CA THR A 35 -4.42 0.19 7.51
C THR A 35 -3.95 -0.49 6.23
N ILE A 36 -2.65 -0.75 6.12
CA ILE A 36 -2.08 -1.53 5.01
C ILE A 36 -2.59 -2.97 5.06
N GLN A 37 -2.60 -3.60 6.23
CA GLN A 37 -3.15 -4.95 6.40
C GLN A 37 -4.64 -5.02 6.08
N ASP A 38 -5.41 -4.04 6.55
CA ASP A 38 -6.85 -3.93 6.25
C ASP A 38 -7.12 -3.75 4.76
N THR A 39 -6.27 -3.02 4.05
CA THR A 39 -6.36 -2.82 2.60
C THR A 39 -6.13 -4.13 1.84
N GLU A 40 -5.10 -4.89 2.22
CA GLU A 40 -4.84 -6.21 1.61
C GLU A 40 -6.00 -7.18 1.90
N HIS A 41 -6.51 -7.22 3.13
CA HIS A 41 -7.67 -8.04 3.48
C HIS A 41 -8.93 -7.62 2.70
N THR A 42 -9.20 -6.32 2.58
CA THR A 42 -10.35 -5.81 1.82
C THR A 42 -10.23 -6.17 0.34
N ARG A 43 -9.02 -6.16 -0.21
CA ARG A 43 -8.73 -6.58 -1.58
C ARG A 43 -8.99 -8.07 -1.74
N GLU A 44 -8.42 -8.94 -0.91
CA GLU A 44 -8.60 -10.40 -0.98
C GLU A 44 -10.08 -10.82 -0.95
N ASN A 45 -10.91 -10.06 -0.22
CA ASN A 45 -12.34 -10.31 -0.09
C ASN A 45 -13.22 -9.51 -1.08
N ALA A 46 -12.63 -8.69 -1.96
CA ALA A 46 -13.38 -7.92 -2.93
C ALA A 46 -14.02 -8.83 -4.00
N TYR A 47 -15.25 -8.51 -4.40
CA TYR A 47 -15.91 -9.23 -5.49
C TYR A 47 -15.21 -9.02 -6.85
N ILE A 48 -14.69 -7.80 -7.06
CA ILE A 48 -13.88 -7.46 -8.23
C ILE A 48 -12.43 -7.43 -7.79
N GLN A 49 -11.70 -8.45 -8.22
CA GLN A 49 -10.27 -8.60 -7.98
C GLN A 49 -9.47 -7.94 -9.10
N PHE A 50 -8.24 -7.59 -8.77
CA PHE A 50 -7.24 -7.30 -9.78
C PHE A 50 -6.88 -8.54 -10.60
N HIS A 51 -6.12 -8.34 -11.67
CA HIS A 51 -5.50 -9.42 -12.42
C HIS A 51 -4.71 -10.35 -11.47
N PRO A 52 -4.80 -11.69 -11.61
CA PRO A 52 -4.17 -12.65 -10.70
C PRO A 52 -2.66 -12.43 -10.50
N GLU A 53 -1.99 -11.87 -11.50
CA GLU A 53 -0.54 -11.63 -11.49
C GLU A 53 -0.13 -10.30 -10.85
N ILE A 54 -1.05 -9.53 -10.25
CA ILE A 54 -0.70 -8.22 -9.69
C ILE A 54 0.35 -8.30 -8.57
N ALA A 55 0.38 -9.40 -7.83
CA ALA A 55 1.42 -9.66 -6.84
C ALA A 55 2.83 -9.66 -7.48
N GLN A 56 2.98 -10.24 -8.68
CA GLN A 56 4.26 -10.23 -9.40
C GLN A 56 4.66 -8.81 -9.79
N GLY A 57 3.71 -7.99 -10.23
CA GLY A 57 3.93 -6.58 -10.54
C GLY A 57 4.38 -5.78 -9.31
N LYS A 58 3.70 -5.95 -8.16
CA LYS A 58 4.08 -5.32 -6.88
C LYS A 58 5.49 -5.72 -6.46
N ASN A 59 5.83 -7.00 -6.56
CA ASN A 59 7.17 -7.49 -6.22
C ASN A 59 8.26 -6.88 -7.09
N LYS A 60 8.02 -6.76 -8.40
CA LYS A 60 8.97 -6.07 -9.31
C LYS A 60 9.14 -4.60 -8.95
N LEU A 61 8.05 -3.89 -8.66
CA LEU A 61 8.11 -2.49 -8.22
C LEU A 61 8.89 -2.33 -6.91
N LYS A 62 8.63 -3.20 -5.93
CA LYS A 62 9.37 -3.21 -4.66
C LYS A 62 10.86 -3.43 -4.91
N MET A 63 11.21 -4.41 -5.74
CA MET A 63 12.60 -4.71 -6.09
C MET A 63 13.30 -3.49 -6.72
N TYR A 64 12.67 -2.84 -7.71
CA TYR A 64 13.23 -1.64 -8.33
C TYR A 64 13.35 -0.46 -7.36
N TRP A 65 12.41 -0.32 -6.41
CA TRP A 65 12.46 0.71 -5.39
C TRP A 65 13.60 0.48 -4.39
N ASP A 66 13.75 -0.75 -3.91
CA ASP A 66 14.83 -1.14 -3.01
C ASP A 66 16.20 -0.93 -3.69
N GLU A 67 16.33 -1.31 -4.97
CA GLU A 67 17.53 -1.07 -5.79
C GLU A 67 17.85 0.42 -5.91
N TYR A 68 16.85 1.26 -6.21
CA TYR A 68 17.01 2.71 -6.30
C TYR A 68 17.52 3.31 -4.98
N HIS A 69 16.91 2.94 -3.85
CA HIS A 69 17.35 3.44 -2.54
C HIS A 69 18.76 2.95 -2.15
N ALA A 70 19.13 1.72 -2.51
CA ALA A 70 20.49 1.22 -2.28
C ALA A 70 21.56 2.03 -3.05
N VAL A 71 21.18 2.64 -4.18
CA VAL A 71 22.06 3.49 -4.99
C VAL A 71 22.09 4.94 -4.48
N VAL A 72 20.95 5.52 -4.12
CA VAL A 72 20.82 6.94 -3.74
C VAL A 72 21.28 7.23 -2.30
N THR A 73 21.30 6.23 -1.42
CA THR A 73 21.69 6.40 0.00
C THR A 73 23.18 6.11 0.26
N LYS A 74 23.99 5.99 -0.79
CA LYS A 74 25.47 5.89 -0.71
C LYS A 74 26.10 7.25 -1.00
#